data_AF-A0AB39UA32-F1
#
_entry.id   AF-A0AB39UA32-F1
#
_cell.length_a   1.000
_cell.length_b   1.000
_cell.length_c   1.000
_cell.angle_alpha   90.00
_cell.angle_beta   90.00
_cell.angle_gamma   90.00
#
_symmetry.space_group_name_H-M   'P 1'
#
loop_
_entity.id
_entity.type
_entity.pdbx_description
1 polymer ?
#
loop_
_entity_poly.entity_id
_entity_poly.type
_entity_poly.pdbx_seq_one_letter_code
_entity_poly.pdbx_strand_id
1 'polypeptide(L)'
;MELDRGEEQRFTFDTGLFNPYEEQDAYPYFGFVDSIKNLFDYTDCMRNLHPHAVNRVIAGYVRKWASSKDPHAYDWQEQNGDVLDQWKWNDHAENWVRPHASSWEKEKKLVSQHDEEIGSIHAIQGEDFNYVGAIIGRDLEVGPDGHLRGNKDNYMDRKGTPSKQEFNEAEFTEYIKHIYFTILMRGIDGVRVYFEDPKVEEFFRVRLGCRARNS
;
A
#
# COMPACT_ATOMS: atom_id res chain seq x y z
N MET A 1 -13.37 14.81 -56.39
CA MET A 1 -11.98 14.57 -55.93
C MET A 1 -12.06 14.40 -54.43
N GLU A 2 -12.19 13.16 -53.98
CA GLU A 2 -12.04 12.82 -52.57
C GLU A 2 -10.55 12.85 -52.23
N LEU A 3 -10.22 13.48 -51.11
CA LEU A 3 -8.87 13.52 -50.56
C LEU A 3 -8.67 12.26 -49.72
N ASP A 4 -7.73 11.44 -50.16
CA ASP A 4 -7.23 10.26 -49.48
C ASP A 4 -6.61 10.67 -48.13
N ARG A 5 -7.23 10.24 -47.03
CA ARG A 5 -6.71 10.43 -45.68
C ARG A 5 -5.82 9.23 -45.38
N GLY A 6 -4.51 9.41 -45.58
CA GLY A 6 -3.50 8.43 -45.23
C GLY A 6 -3.69 7.94 -43.80
N GLU A 7 -3.71 6.62 -43.64
CA GLU A 7 -3.75 5.95 -42.34
C GLU A 7 -2.51 6.35 -41.53
N GLU A 8 -2.71 6.97 -40.37
CA GLU A 8 -1.65 7.16 -39.37
C GLU A 8 -1.17 5.79 -38.92
N GLN A 9 0.03 5.39 -39.37
CA GLN A 9 0.74 4.26 -38.81
C GLN A 9 1.02 4.53 -37.33
N ARG A 10 0.23 3.91 -36.45
CA ARG A 10 0.53 3.86 -35.01
C ARG A 10 1.74 2.98 -34.79
N PHE A 11 2.89 3.61 -34.56
CA PHE A 11 4.04 2.92 -34.00
C PHE A 11 3.72 2.55 -32.55
N THR A 12 3.49 1.27 -32.28
CA THR A 12 3.44 0.75 -30.92
C THR A 12 4.87 0.71 -30.39
N PHE A 13 5.13 1.39 -29.28
CA PHE A 13 6.41 1.33 -28.59
C PHE A 13 6.68 -0.11 -28.15
N ASP A 14 7.69 -0.74 -28.75
CA ASP A 14 8.12 -2.09 -28.37
C ASP A 14 8.90 -2.00 -27.05
N THR A 15 8.24 -2.36 -25.95
CA THR A 15 8.83 -2.40 -24.62
C THR A 15 9.93 -3.45 -24.50
N GLY A 16 9.96 -4.46 -25.39
CA GLY A 16 11.01 -5.48 -25.43
C GLY A 16 12.37 -4.93 -25.82
N LEU A 17 12.42 -3.78 -26.53
CA LEU A 17 13.66 -3.11 -26.92
C LEU A 17 14.50 -2.66 -25.71
N PHE A 18 13.85 -2.40 -24.58
CA PHE A 18 14.47 -1.94 -23.34
C PHE A 18 14.28 -2.90 -22.18
N ASN A 19 13.88 -4.14 -22.43
CA ASN A 19 13.74 -5.16 -21.40
C ASN A 19 14.90 -6.16 -21.46
N PRO A 20 16.12 -5.81 -20.99
CA PRO A 20 17.22 -6.77 -20.90
C PRO A 20 17.04 -7.80 -19.76
N TYR A 21 15.88 -7.80 -19.08
CA TYR A 21 15.61 -8.50 -17.83
C TYR A 21 14.46 -9.51 -17.92
N GLU A 22 14.23 -10.16 -19.07
CA GLU A 22 13.13 -11.12 -19.21
C GLU A 22 13.19 -12.33 -18.25
N GLU A 23 14.28 -12.59 -17.52
CA GLU A 23 14.40 -13.79 -16.66
C GLU A 23 15.14 -13.63 -15.32
N GLN A 24 15.45 -12.43 -14.82
CA GLN A 24 16.40 -12.30 -13.67
C GLN A 24 15.89 -11.73 -12.34
N ASP A 25 14.65 -11.26 -12.24
CA ASP A 25 14.11 -10.86 -10.94
C ASP A 25 13.34 -12.02 -10.32
N ALA A 26 14.01 -12.81 -9.48
CA ALA A 26 13.35 -13.70 -8.53
C ALA A 26 12.33 -12.94 -7.64
N TYR A 27 12.43 -11.61 -7.57
CA TYR A 27 11.52 -10.71 -6.88
C TYR A 27 11.26 -9.44 -7.70
N PRO A 28 10.18 -9.37 -8.51
CA PRO A 28 9.86 -8.14 -9.24
C PRO A 28 9.63 -6.98 -8.26
N TYR A 29 10.01 -5.77 -8.67
CA TYR A 29 9.82 -4.55 -7.87
C TYR A 29 8.38 -4.44 -7.37
N PHE A 30 7.38 -4.52 -8.26
CA PHE A 30 5.96 -4.42 -7.89
C PHE A 30 5.27 -5.79 -7.94
N GLY A 31 4.41 -6.07 -6.98
CA GLY A 31 3.62 -7.31 -6.96
C GLY A 31 2.35 -7.21 -6.13
N PHE A 32 1.45 -8.16 -6.34
CA PHE A 32 0.20 -8.30 -5.60
C PHE A 32 0.29 -9.46 -4.62
N VAL A 33 -0.40 -9.35 -3.49
CA VAL A 33 -0.59 -10.47 -2.55
C VAL A 33 -2.07 -10.58 -2.18
N ASP A 34 -2.44 -11.73 -1.61
CA ASP A 34 -3.85 -12.08 -1.38
C ASP A 34 -4.33 -11.78 0.05
N SER A 35 -3.43 -11.40 0.97
CA SER A 35 -3.79 -11.12 2.36
C SER A 35 -2.83 -10.14 3.06
N ILE A 36 -3.26 -9.56 4.18
CA ILE A 36 -2.39 -8.73 5.04
C ILE A 36 -1.25 -9.59 5.56
N LYS A 37 -1.51 -10.83 5.97
CA LYS A 37 -0.47 -11.75 6.42
C LYS A 37 0.63 -11.94 5.35
N ASN A 38 0.27 -12.03 4.07
CA ASN A 38 1.28 -12.15 3.01
C ASN A 38 2.16 -10.90 2.85
N LEU A 39 1.67 -9.70 3.23
CA LEU A 39 2.52 -8.51 3.29
C LEU A 39 3.59 -8.64 4.37
N PHE A 40 3.21 -9.14 5.56
CA PHE A 40 4.16 -9.40 6.65
C PHE A 40 5.15 -10.50 6.28
N ASP A 41 4.68 -11.62 5.72
CA ASP A 41 5.54 -12.70 5.23
C ASP A 41 6.58 -12.17 4.21
N TYR A 42 6.16 -11.26 3.32
CA TYR A 42 7.05 -10.59 2.37
C TYR A 42 8.08 -9.69 3.06
N THR A 43 7.66 -8.80 3.95
CA THR A 43 8.58 -7.88 4.64
C THR A 43 9.58 -8.62 5.54
N ASP A 44 9.16 -9.73 6.14
CA ASP A 44 10.00 -10.61 6.96
C ASP A 44 11.01 -11.38 6.12
N CYS A 45 10.57 -11.92 4.97
CA CYS A 45 11.46 -12.54 4.00
C CYS A 45 12.55 -11.55 3.56
N MET A 46 12.16 -10.32 3.20
CA MET A 46 13.11 -9.28 2.80
C MET A 46 14.02 -8.82 3.93
N ARG A 47 13.54 -8.80 5.18
CA ARG A 47 14.38 -8.47 6.35
C ARG A 47 15.45 -9.52 6.58
N ASN A 48 15.13 -10.80 6.35
CA ASN A 48 16.10 -11.89 6.46
C ASN A 48 17.13 -11.86 5.33
N LEU A 49 16.73 -11.49 4.11
CA LEU A 49 17.63 -11.36 2.96
C LEU A 49 18.50 -10.09 3.04
N HIS A 50 17.95 -9.00 3.58
CA HIS A 50 18.60 -7.70 3.68
C HIS A 50 18.49 -7.15 5.12
N PRO A 51 19.37 -7.58 6.05
CA PRO A 51 19.26 -7.25 7.48
C PRO A 51 19.36 -5.76 7.85
N HIS A 52 19.82 -4.93 6.93
CA HIS A 52 19.94 -3.48 7.10
C HIS A 52 18.81 -2.70 6.38
N ALA A 53 17.92 -3.41 5.68
CA ALA A 53 16.79 -2.82 4.98
C ALA A 53 15.71 -2.41 5.98
N VAL A 54 15.06 -1.28 5.71
CA VAL A 54 13.88 -0.85 6.47
C VAL A 54 12.63 -1.26 5.71
N ASN A 55 11.90 -2.18 6.32
CA ASN A 55 10.73 -2.81 5.72
C ASN A 55 9.52 -2.54 6.60
N ARG A 56 8.39 -2.14 6.01
CA ARG A 56 7.17 -1.86 6.78
C ARG A 56 5.92 -2.25 5.99
N VAL A 57 4.90 -2.65 6.74
CA VAL A 57 3.52 -2.70 6.23
C VAL A 57 2.85 -1.37 6.56
N ILE A 58 2.22 -0.74 5.57
CA ILE A 58 1.64 0.60 5.67
C ILE A 58 0.28 0.68 4.97
N ALA A 59 -0.57 1.59 5.44
CA ALA A 59 -1.94 1.73 4.97
C ALA A 59 -2.42 3.20 4.98
N GLY A 60 -3.43 3.47 4.16
CA GLY A 60 -4.27 4.67 4.33
C GLY A 60 -5.06 4.60 5.64
N TYR A 61 -5.64 5.71 6.10
CA TYR A 61 -6.31 5.76 7.41
C TYR A 61 -7.72 5.13 7.37
N VAL A 62 -7.79 3.80 7.21
CA VAL A 62 -9.03 3.04 6.94
C VAL A 62 -9.59 2.25 8.12
N ARG A 63 -8.90 2.29 9.27
CA ARG A 63 -9.33 1.66 10.52
C ARG A 63 -9.36 2.67 11.65
N LYS A 64 -10.28 2.46 12.60
CA LYS A 64 -10.27 3.22 13.86
C LYS A 64 -9.06 2.77 14.67
N TRP A 65 -8.48 3.70 15.42
CA TRP A 65 -7.32 3.44 16.27
C TRP A 65 -7.78 3.08 17.70
N ALA A 66 -8.27 1.87 17.87
CA ALA A 66 -8.68 1.32 19.16
C ALA A 66 -7.49 1.14 20.11
N SER A 67 -6.35 0.68 19.58
CA SER A 67 -5.13 0.43 20.37
C SER A 67 -4.54 1.69 21.02
N SER A 68 -4.83 2.88 20.49
CA SER A 68 -4.44 4.17 21.09
C SER A 68 -5.05 4.41 22.48
N LYS A 69 -6.18 3.77 22.79
CA LYS A 69 -6.88 3.91 24.07
C LYS A 69 -6.76 2.67 24.94
N ASP A 70 -6.68 1.50 24.31
CA ASP A 70 -6.56 0.22 24.97
C ASP A 70 -5.36 -0.55 24.41
N PRO A 71 -4.26 -0.68 25.17
CA PRO A 71 -3.08 -1.42 24.74
C PRO A 71 -3.31 -2.91 24.44
N HIS A 72 -4.45 -3.49 24.85
CA HIS A 72 -4.82 -4.87 24.55
C HIS A 72 -5.72 -5.01 23.31
N ALA A 73 -6.19 -3.88 22.74
CA ALA A 73 -6.96 -3.90 21.52
C ALA A 73 -6.06 -4.02 20.28
N TYR A 74 -6.61 -4.62 19.23
CA TYR A 74 -6.04 -4.69 17.89
C TYR A 74 -6.91 -3.92 16.91
N ASP A 75 -6.29 -3.27 15.94
CA ASP A 75 -6.96 -2.40 14.98
C ASP A 75 -7.27 -3.11 13.65
N TRP A 76 -6.47 -4.13 13.35
CA TRP A 76 -6.53 -4.96 12.16
C TRP A 76 -6.66 -6.42 12.56
N GLN A 77 -7.51 -7.15 11.85
CA GLN A 77 -7.76 -8.56 12.10
C GLN A 77 -8.05 -9.26 10.78
N GLU A 78 -7.46 -10.43 10.58
CA GLU A 78 -7.64 -11.26 9.40
C GLU A 78 -7.77 -12.73 9.83
N GLN A 79 -8.80 -13.41 9.34
CA GLN A 79 -9.02 -14.82 9.62
C GLN A 79 -8.35 -15.66 8.52
N ASN A 80 -7.36 -16.46 8.90
CA ASN A 80 -6.61 -17.36 8.02
C ASN A 80 -6.79 -18.81 8.49
N GLY A 81 -7.83 -19.47 7.98
CA GLY A 81 -8.23 -20.81 8.46
C GLY A 81 -8.67 -20.76 9.91
N ASP A 82 -8.00 -21.50 10.79
CA ASP A 82 -8.26 -21.52 12.24
C ASP A 82 -7.47 -20.45 13.03
N VAL A 83 -6.61 -19.68 12.35
CA VAL A 83 -5.78 -18.64 12.97
C VAL A 83 -6.42 -17.26 12.74
N LEU A 84 -6.49 -16.46 13.80
CA LEU A 84 -6.84 -15.05 13.74
C LEU A 84 -5.56 -14.22 13.87
N ASP A 85 -5.10 -13.68 12.76
CA ASP A 85 -3.98 -12.75 12.74
C ASP A 85 -4.48 -11.36 13.14
N GLN A 86 -3.70 -10.66 13.96
CA GLN A 86 -4.10 -9.37 14.51
C GLN A 86 -2.92 -8.40 14.55
N TRP A 87 -3.17 -7.15 14.16
CA TRP A 87 -2.16 -6.10 14.16
C TRP A 87 -2.70 -4.81 14.76
N LYS A 88 -1.78 -4.00 15.26
CA LYS A 88 -2.07 -2.64 15.72
C LYS A 88 -1.65 -1.64 14.65
N TRP A 89 -2.29 -0.48 14.68
CA TRP A 89 -1.71 0.73 14.14
C TRP A 89 -0.39 1.04 14.84
N ASN A 90 0.49 1.74 14.13
CA ASN A 90 1.66 2.37 14.71
C ASN A 90 1.31 3.14 15.99
N ASP A 91 2.05 2.93 17.07
CA ASP A 91 1.83 3.63 18.35
C ASP A 91 2.48 5.03 18.37
N HIS A 92 3.55 5.22 17.60
CA HIS A 92 4.31 6.45 17.45
C HIS A 92 4.03 7.15 16.12
N ALA A 93 3.77 8.46 16.14
CA ALA A 93 3.65 9.27 14.92
C ALA A 93 5.00 9.69 14.34
N GLU A 94 5.99 9.95 15.21
CA GLU A 94 7.34 10.34 14.84
C GLU A 94 8.32 9.19 15.14
N ASN A 95 9.38 9.07 14.34
CA ASN A 95 10.43 8.04 14.48
C ASN A 95 9.90 6.59 14.48
N TRP A 96 8.69 6.35 13.96
CA TRP A 96 8.16 4.98 13.85
C TRP A 96 8.93 4.16 12.80
N VAL A 97 9.30 4.81 11.69
CA VAL A 97 10.08 4.18 10.61
C VAL A 97 11.49 3.81 11.08
N ARG A 98 12.17 4.74 11.77
CA ARG A 98 13.52 4.57 12.32
C ARG A 98 13.52 5.04 13.78
N PRO A 99 13.15 4.17 14.73
CA PRO A 99 13.13 4.55 16.13
C PRO A 99 14.56 4.85 16.60
N HIS A 100 14.67 5.88 17.45
CA HIS A 100 15.90 6.24 18.11
C HIS A 100 15.70 6.23 19.63
N ALA A 101 16.60 5.57 20.34
CA ALA A 101 16.52 5.45 21.79
C ALA A 101 17.86 5.68 22.48
N SER A 102 17.82 5.90 23.81
CA SER A 102 19.01 6.18 24.62
C SER A 102 19.97 4.99 24.79
N SER A 103 19.58 3.79 24.37
CA SER A 103 20.46 2.61 24.32
C SER A 103 20.11 1.72 23.13
N TRP A 104 21.09 0.95 22.64
CA TRP A 104 20.91 0.06 21.51
C TRP A 104 19.88 -1.04 21.78
N GLU A 105 19.78 -1.54 23.02
CA GLU A 105 18.81 -2.57 23.40
C GLU A 105 17.37 -2.05 23.29
N LYS A 106 17.15 -0.81 23.71
CA LYS A 106 15.84 -0.16 23.62
C LYS A 106 15.48 0.11 22.17
N GLU A 107 16.44 0.60 21.38
CA GLU A 107 16.23 0.85 19.95
C GLU A 107 15.87 -0.45 19.22
N LYS A 108 16.61 -1.53 19.45
CA LYS A 108 16.31 -2.84 18.86
C LYS A 108 14.93 -3.37 19.26
N LYS A 109 14.53 -3.16 20.51
CA LYS A 109 13.19 -3.55 20.97
C LYS A 109 12.10 -2.75 20.24
N LEU A 110 12.28 -1.44 20.07
CA LEU A 110 11.34 -0.60 19.32
C LEU A 110 11.25 -1.02 17.85
N VAL A 111 12.39 -1.26 17.20
CA VAL A 111 12.40 -1.76 15.81
C VAL A 111 11.58 -3.06 15.69
N SER A 112 11.82 -4.02 16.58
CA SER A 112 11.09 -5.30 16.57
C SER A 112 9.59 -5.12 16.83
N GLN A 113 9.18 -4.15 17.66
CA GLN A 113 7.77 -3.86 17.90
C GLN A 113 7.12 -3.20 16.69
N HIS A 114 7.77 -2.18 16.12
CA HIS A 114 7.25 -1.44 14.96
C HIS A 114 7.19 -2.33 13.70
N ASP A 115 8.04 -3.34 13.61
CA ASP A 115 8.03 -4.36 12.53
C ASP A 115 6.75 -5.20 12.53
N GLU A 116 6.07 -5.35 13.68
CA GLU A 116 4.80 -6.10 13.84
C GLU A 116 3.56 -5.20 13.72
N GLU A 117 3.74 -3.89 13.50
CA GLU A 117 2.67 -2.90 13.40
C GLU A 117 2.40 -2.51 11.94
N ILE A 118 1.20 -1.97 11.71
CA ILE A 118 0.84 -1.34 10.43
C ILE A 118 0.98 0.17 10.58
N GLY A 119 1.79 0.78 9.72
CA GLY A 119 2.02 2.23 9.70
C GLY A 119 0.91 2.98 8.98
N SER A 120 0.38 4.03 9.60
CA SER A 120 -0.50 4.97 8.93
C SER A 120 0.27 5.94 8.03
N ILE A 121 -0.40 6.50 7.02
CA ILE A 121 0.12 7.60 6.18
C ILE A 121 0.70 8.77 6.99
N HIS A 122 0.23 8.98 8.23
CA HIS A 122 0.74 10.05 9.10
C HIS A 122 2.10 9.73 9.71
N ALA A 123 2.46 8.45 9.85
CA ALA A 123 3.70 8.00 10.47
C ALA A 123 4.89 7.88 9.49
N ILE A 124 4.61 7.95 8.18
CA ILE A 124 5.61 7.74 7.12
C ILE A 124 6.20 9.05 6.56
N GLN A 125 5.87 10.20 7.16
CA GLN A 125 6.18 11.52 6.58
C GLN A 125 7.69 11.74 6.42
N GLY A 126 8.16 11.74 5.16
CA GLY A 126 9.52 12.12 4.80
C GLY A 126 10.55 10.98 4.82
N GLU A 127 10.11 9.75 5.12
CA GLU A 127 10.96 8.56 5.14
C GLU A 127 10.64 7.64 3.96
N ASP A 128 11.70 7.05 3.39
CA ASP A 128 11.59 6.03 2.36
C ASP A 128 11.99 4.66 2.92
N PHE A 129 11.37 3.62 2.39
CA PHE A 129 11.55 2.23 2.81
C PHE A 129 12.24 1.44 1.70
N ASN A 130 13.01 0.41 2.06
CA ASN A 130 13.53 -0.53 1.08
C ASN A 130 12.39 -1.37 0.51
N TYR A 131 11.64 -2.05 1.38
CA TYR A 131 10.54 -2.91 0.98
C TYR A 131 9.23 -2.53 1.69
N VAL A 132 8.18 -2.31 0.90
CA VAL A 132 6.87 -1.86 1.38
C VAL A 132 5.82 -2.94 1.17
N GLY A 133 5.07 -3.25 2.23
CA GLY A 133 3.76 -3.87 2.12
C GLY A 133 2.68 -2.80 2.18
N ALA A 134 1.96 -2.54 1.09
CA ALA A 134 0.91 -1.53 1.04
C ALA A 134 -0.48 -2.16 1.12
N ILE A 135 -1.32 -1.65 2.02
CA ILE A 135 -2.75 -2.00 2.10
C ILE A 135 -3.56 -0.89 1.44
N ILE A 136 -4.30 -1.25 0.38
CA ILE A 136 -5.31 -0.41 -0.23
C ILE A 136 -6.67 -0.81 0.35
N GLY A 137 -7.21 0.05 1.20
CA GLY A 137 -8.43 -0.20 1.94
C GLY A 137 -9.70 0.22 1.21
N ARG A 138 -10.84 0.02 1.90
CA ARG A 138 -12.18 0.30 1.35
C ARG A 138 -12.58 1.77 1.27
N ASP A 139 -11.68 2.70 1.58
CA ASP A 139 -11.86 4.13 1.28
C ASP A 139 -11.62 4.45 -0.20
N LEU A 140 -11.21 3.48 -1.00
CA LEU A 140 -11.19 3.51 -2.45
C LEU A 140 -12.04 2.36 -3.00
N GLU A 141 -12.90 2.64 -3.97
CA GLU A 141 -13.81 1.67 -4.60
C GLU A 141 -13.92 1.93 -6.11
N VAL A 142 -14.46 0.96 -6.86
CA VAL A 142 -14.84 1.17 -8.27
C VAL A 142 -16.31 1.57 -8.33
N GLY A 143 -16.57 2.78 -8.83
CA GLY A 143 -17.90 3.33 -9.00
C GLY A 143 -18.71 2.64 -10.12
N PRO A 144 -20.03 2.92 -10.22
CA PRO A 144 -20.90 2.35 -11.25
C PRO A 144 -20.50 2.70 -12.68
N ASP A 145 -19.76 3.81 -12.85
CA ASP A 145 -19.18 4.29 -14.11
C ASP A 145 -17.86 3.58 -14.48
N GLY A 146 -17.39 2.67 -13.62
CA GLY A 146 -16.13 1.93 -13.83
C GLY A 146 -14.88 2.73 -13.49
N HIS A 147 -15.01 3.88 -12.82
CA HIS A 147 -13.89 4.71 -12.38
C HIS A 147 -13.62 4.55 -10.88
N LEU A 148 -12.40 4.87 -10.44
CA LEU A 148 -12.08 4.89 -9.01
C LEU A 148 -12.81 6.05 -8.33
N ARG A 149 -13.34 5.77 -7.15
CA ARG A 149 -14.10 6.70 -6.31
C ARG A 149 -13.64 6.57 -4.86
N GLY A 150 -13.44 7.70 -4.20
CA GLY A 150 -13.16 7.74 -2.77
C GLY A 150 -14.44 7.54 -1.95
N ASN A 151 -14.39 6.66 -0.95
CA ASN A 151 -15.48 6.38 -0.03
C ASN A 151 -15.20 6.99 1.36
N LYS A 152 -15.88 8.10 1.65
CA LYS A 152 -15.71 8.83 2.92
C LYS A 152 -16.12 8.04 4.15
N ASP A 153 -17.02 7.07 4.03
CA ASP A 153 -17.51 6.30 5.18
C ASP A 153 -16.45 5.31 5.67
N ASN A 154 -15.59 4.85 4.77
CA ASN A 154 -14.48 3.96 5.07
C ASN A 154 -13.17 4.70 5.39
N TYR A 155 -13.09 6.01 5.16
CA TYR A 155 -11.97 6.84 5.60
C TYR A 155 -12.15 7.29 7.07
N MET A 156 -11.28 6.81 7.95
CA MET A 156 -11.45 6.93 9.40
C MET A 156 -10.71 8.12 10.02
N ASP A 157 -9.96 8.90 9.23
CA ASP A 157 -9.30 10.10 9.74
C ASP A 157 -10.34 11.21 9.94
N ARG A 158 -10.62 11.48 11.21
CA ARG A 158 -11.58 12.51 11.64
C ARG A 158 -10.92 13.84 11.99
N LYS A 159 -9.60 13.86 12.09
CA LYS A 159 -8.82 15.04 12.50
C LYS A 159 -7.98 15.62 11.36
N GLY A 160 -8.04 14.99 10.18
CA GLY A 160 -7.45 15.52 8.95
C GLY A 160 -7.87 16.97 8.71
N THR A 161 -6.89 17.78 8.31
CA THR A 161 -7.10 19.16 7.88
C THR A 161 -6.70 19.26 6.41
N PRO A 162 -7.61 19.63 5.49
CA PRO A 162 -9.03 19.95 5.70
C PRO A 162 -9.87 18.70 6.07
N SER A 163 -11.02 18.94 6.69
CA SER A 163 -11.93 17.89 7.10
C SER A 163 -12.48 17.13 5.89
N LYS A 164 -12.64 15.81 5.99
CA LYS A 164 -13.13 14.99 4.86
C LYS A 164 -14.51 15.43 4.35
N GLN A 165 -15.30 16.08 5.20
CA GLN A 165 -16.61 16.63 4.87
C GLN A 165 -16.55 17.86 3.95
N GLU A 166 -15.41 18.56 3.92
CA GLU A 166 -15.24 19.78 3.11
C GLU A 166 -15.03 19.47 1.63
N PHE A 167 -14.47 18.29 1.30
CA PHE A 167 -14.28 17.88 -0.08
C PHE A 167 -15.61 17.58 -0.79
N ASN A 168 -15.73 17.88 -2.06
CA ASN A 168 -16.70 17.20 -2.91
C ASN A 168 -16.21 15.77 -3.26
N GLU A 169 -17.01 15.00 -3.99
CA GLU A 169 -16.68 13.59 -4.32
C GLU A 169 -15.40 13.46 -5.15
N ALA A 170 -15.22 14.32 -6.16
CA ALA A 170 -14.05 14.29 -7.03
C ALA A 170 -12.78 14.70 -6.26
N GLU A 171 -12.85 15.77 -5.49
CA GLU A 171 -11.74 16.22 -4.64
C GLU A 171 -11.34 15.15 -3.62
N PHE A 172 -12.32 14.51 -2.98
CA PHE A 172 -12.05 13.44 -2.03
C PHE A 172 -11.43 12.22 -2.70
N THR A 173 -11.89 11.87 -3.90
CA THR A 173 -11.30 10.79 -4.70
C THR A 173 -9.84 11.07 -5.03
N GLU A 174 -9.51 12.28 -5.48
CA GLU A 174 -8.12 12.67 -5.75
C GLU A 174 -7.28 12.71 -4.47
N TYR A 175 -7.86 13.15 -3.34
CA TYR A 175 -7.21 13.10 -2.04
C TYR A 175 -6.83 11.66 -1.63
N ILE A 176 -7.75 10.69 -1.75
CA ILE A 176 -7.46 9.28 -1.47
C ILE A 176 -6.43 8.71 -2.44
N LYS A 177 -6.51 9.04 -3.74
CA LYS A 177 -5.48 8.64 -4.72
C LYS A 177 -4.11 9.19 -4.35
N HIS A 178 -4.01 10.43 -3.86
CA HIS A 178 -2.74 11.00 -3.40
C HIS A 178 -2.17 10.29 -2.16
N ILE A 179 -3.02 9.84 -1.23
CA ILE A 179 -2.59 9.01 -0.10
C ILE A 179 -1.94 7.73 -0.63
N TYR A 180 -2.62 7.01 -1.52
CA TYR A 180 -2.09 5.76 -2.06
C TYR A 180 -0.89 5.95 -2.97
N PHE A 181 -0.87 7.03 -3.77
CA PHE A 181 0.31 7.42 -4.52
C PHE A 181 1.50 7.63 -3.59
N THR A 182 1.32 8.38 -2.49
CA THR A 182 2.38 8.61 -1.51
C THR A 182 2.89 7.29 -0.93
N ILE A 183 1.99 6.41 -0.49
CA ILE A 183 2.32 5.09 0.06
C ILE A 183 3.14 4.25 -0.92
N LEU A 184 2.63 4.09 -2.15
CA LEU A 184 3.24 3.22 -3.16
C LEU A 184 4.60 3.75 -3.63
N MET A 185 4.80 5.06 -3.62
CA MET A 185 6.06 5.69 -4.03
C MET A 185 7.15 5.67 -2.95
N ARG A 186 6.87 5.22 -1.71
CA ARG A 186 7.91 5.14 -0.65
C ARG A 186 8.81 3.91 -0.74
N GLY A 187 8.48 2.91 -1.55
CA GLY A 187 9.30 1.70 -1.69
C GLY A 187 10.43 1.89 -2.71
N ILE A 188 11.68 1.72 -2.27
CA ILE A 188 12.87 1.88 -3.12
C ILE A 188 13.18 0.59 -3.89
N ASP A 189 13.18 -0.56 -3.20
CA ASP A 189 13.64 -1.83 -3.75
C ASP A 189 12.46 -2.76 -4.12
N GLY A 190 11.31 -2.61 -3.46
CA GLY A 190 10.11 -3.34 -3.87
C GLY A 190 8.85 -3.04 -3.07
N VAL A 191 7.72 -3.19 -3.74
CA VAL A 191 6.38 -2.97 -3.21
C VAL A 191 5.52 -4.21 -3.43
N ARG A 192 4.85 -4.66 -2.38
CA ARG A 192 3.74 -5.62 -2.46
C ARG A 192 2.46 -4.95 -2.03
N VAL A 193 1.38 -5.19 -2.75
CA VAL A 193 0.09 -4.55 -2.50
C VAL A 193 -0.99 -5.58 -2.23
N TYR A 194 -1.74 -5.35 -1.15
CA TYR A 194 -2.98 -6.05 -0.83
C TYR A 194 -4.16 -5.08 -1.00
N PHE A 195 -5.28 -5.58 -1.54
CA PHE A 195 -6.50 -4.81 -1.76
C PHE A 195 -7.65 -5.42 -0.96
N GLU A 196 -8.35 -4.59 -0.18
CA GLU A 196 -9.53 -5.06 0.57
C GLU A 196 -10.79 -5.21 -0.30
N ASP A 197 -10.82 -4.51 -1.45
CA ASP A 197 -11.86 -4.62 -2.47
C ASP A 197 -11.29 -5.31 -3.71
N PRO A 198 -11.72 -6.56 -4.02
CA PRO A 198 -11.30 -7.28 -5.21
C PRO A 198 -11.56 -6.54 -6.52
N LYS A 199 -12.59 -5.67 -6.60
CA LYS A 199 -12.86 -4.88 -7.80
C LYS A 199 -11.78 -3.83 -8.04
N VAL A 200 -11.24 -3.25 -6.97
CA VAL A 200 -10.13 -2.30 -7.06
C VAL A 200 -8.86 -3.03 -7.46
N GLU A 201 -8.60 -4.22 -6.92
CA GLU A 201 -7.49 -5.07 -7.36
C GLU A 201 -7.56 -5.34 -8.87
N GLU A 202 -8.72 -5.79 -9.36
CA GLU A 202 -8.95 -6.07 -10.78
C GLU A 202 -8.75 -4.82 -11.63
N PHE A 203 -9.27 -3.67 -11.20
CA PHE A 203 -9.09 -2.38 -11.85
C PHE A 203 -7.60 -2.02 -12.04
N PHE A 204 -6.76 -2.30 -11.04
CA PHE A 204 -5.32 -2.08 -11.08
C PHE A 204 -4.62 -3.08 -12.00
N ARG A 205 -4.93 -4.37 -11.87
CA ARG A 205 -4.33 -5.44 -12.69
C ARG A 205 -4.53 -5.19 -14.18
N VAL A 206 -5.75 -4.84 -14.59
CA VAL A 206 -6.08 -4.55 -16.00
C VAL A 206 -5.25 -3.37 -16.52
N ARG A 207 -5.11 -2.30 -15.72
CA ARG A 207 -4.34 -1.09 -16.12
C ARG A 207 -2.83 -1.30 -16.15
N LEU A 208 -2.32 -2.21 -15.33
CA LEU A 208 -0.92 -2.61 -15.32
C LEU A 208 -0.60 -3.68 -16.38
N GLY A 209 -1.57 -4.06 -17.23
CA GLY A 209 -1.38 -5.07 -18.27
C GLY A 209 -1.24 -6.49 -17.71
N CYS A 210 -1.56 -6.72 -16.44
CA CYS A 210 -1.58 -8.05 -15.85
C CYS A 210 -2.79 -8.83 -16.38
N ARG A 211 -2.56 -10.05 -16.90
CA ARG A 211 -3.66 -10.95 -17.30
C ARG A 211 -4.45 -11.37 -16.06
N ALA A 212 -5.78 -11.41 -16.16
CA ALA A 212 -6.66 -11.83 -15.08
C ALA A 212 -6.31 -13.26 -14.62
N ARG A 213 -6.51 -13.55 -13.32
CA ARG A 213 -6.42 -14.92 -12.80
C ARG A 213 -7.48 -15.75 -13.51
N ASN A 214 -7.06 -16.71 -14.33
CA ASN A 214 -7.97 -17.72 -14.83
C ASN A 214 -8.50 -18.49 -13.61
N SER A 215 -9.82 -18.40 -13.41
CA SER A 215 -10.58 -19.13 -12.40
C SER A 215 -10.70 -20.62 -12.73
#